data_AF-A0A3P9M7F5-F1
#
_entry.id   AF-A0A3P9M7F5-F1
#
_cell.length_a   1.000
_cell.length_b   1.000
_cell.length_c   1.000
_cell.angle_alpha   90.00
_cell.angle_beta   90.00
_cell.angle_gamma   90.00
#
_symmetry.space_group_name_H-M   'P 1'
#
loop_
_entity.id
_entity.type
_entity.pdbx_description
1 polymer ?
#
loop_
_entity_poly.entity_id
_entity_poly.type
_entity_poly.pdbx_seq_one_letter_code
_entity_poly.pdbx_strand_id
1 'polypeptide(L)'
;MYFIELFRLLYDKKQSFKMIFFGFLLTVLASFPLCDVTEDDLTQNPRFCKLLVLLAQHMDRTGLTASLKAELEKTEQNLQSQRRQWLRTEVLHRGLQEMIQDHHVREAHVTEPPDQNMLHETMEKCLLVAQCVRQLDPSNATNEEQPFVFGLTPQHVKELMPPDKDVQRMRRALPKQLENHLRQKCLHLLSYYQPECETESEGLKTVKLSHLSALLDKEKTRAESLRGTCRENAVLLQRQSQVYLCELMKCIQLLQTLILDHRLKIQTDLDQSKLDYLEGKCELVLQKLKAETVEVQLDTYTPNSISAHRKIREKLEAELKACRAEKQAAELKLSSFEILGKEFKALADEYCRLRSEIENKKWALAELTHVKN
;
A
#
# COMPACT_ATOMS: atom_id res chain seq x y z
N MET A 1 -37.88 34.16 44.15
CA MET A 1 -37.77 34.27 42.68
C MET A 1 -36.56 35.13 42.24
N TYR A 2 -36.19 36.20 42.94
CA TYR A 2 -35.03 37.06 42.60
C TYR A 2 -33.63 36.42 42.67
N PHE A 3 -33.41 35.38 43.50
CA PHE A 3 -32.10 34.73 43.62
C PHE A 3 -31.70 33.91 42.38
N ILE A 4 -32.68 33.35 41.65
CA ILE A 4 -32.44 32.53 40.46
C ILE A 4 -32.09 33.42 39.26
N GLU A 5 -32.70 34.61 39.14
CA GLU A 5 -32.32 35.58 38.12
C GLU A 5 -30.95 36.19 38.36
N LEU A 6 -30.57 36.46 39.61
CA LEU A 6 -29.21 36.94 39.92
C LEU A 6 -28.16 35.87 39.64
N PHE A 7 -28.46 34.60 39.92
CA PHE A 7 -27.58 33.48 39.60
C PHE A 7 -27.49 33.25 38.08
N ARG A 8 -28.59 33.38 37.34
CA ARG A 8 -28.57 33.37 35.87
C ARG A 8 -27.75 34.52 35.31
N LEU A 9 -27.94 35.75 35.77
CA LEU A 9 -27.18 36.92 35.30
C LEU A 9 -25.68 36.82 35.62
N LEU A 10 -25.32 36.28 36.79
CA LEU A 10 -23.92 36.02 37.14
C LEU A 10 -23.33 34.85 36.33
N TYR A 11 -24.11 33.80 36.08
CA TYR A 11 -23.68 32.65 35.28
C TYR A 11 -23.51 33.05 33.81
N ASP A 12 -24.42 33.86 33.28
CA ASP A 12 -24.42 34.34 31.90
C ASP A 12 -23.30 35.38 31.67
N LYS A 13 -23.06 36.29 32.63
CA LYS A 13 -21.86 37.15 32.62
C LYS A 13 -20.56 36.36 32.72
N LYS A 14 -20.52 35.27 33.51
CA LYS A 14 -19.34 34.42 33.65
C LYS A 14 -19.09 33.57 32.40
N GLN A 15 -20.15 33.11 31.72
CA GLN A 15 -20.07 32.44 30.42
C GLN A 15 -19.67 33.40 29.30
N SER A 16 -20.24 34.61 29.28
CA SER A 16 -19.89 35.64 28.30
C SER A 16 -18.44 36.11 28.47
N PHE A 17 -17.96 36.29 29.70
CA PHE A 17 -16.56 36.61 29.96
C PHE A 17 -15.62 35.46 29.61
N LYS A 18 -16.01 34.20 29.85
CA LYS A 18 -15.28 33.02 29.35
C LYS A 18 -15.23 33.02 27.83
N MET A 19 -16.35 33.19 27.12
CA MET A 19 -16.39 33.21 25.66
C MET A 19 -15.53 34.33 25.04
N ILE A 20 -15.53 35.52 25.62
CA ILE A 20 -14.71 36.64 25.13
C ILE A 20 -13.21 36.39 25.41
N PHE A 21 -12.88 35.88 26.61
CA PHE A 21 -11.50 35.57 26.98
C PHE A 21 -10.94 34.39 26.19
N PHE A 22 -11.74 33.34 25.95
CA PHE A 22 -11.38 32.20 25.10
C PHE A 22 -11.31 32.60 23.63
N GLY A 23 -12.21 33.44 23.12
CA GLY A 23 -12.13 33.98 21.77
C GLY A 23 -10.86 34.81 21.55
N PHE A 24 -10.47 35.62 22.53
CA PHE A 24 -9.19 36.35 22.50
C PHE A 24 -7.99 35.40 22.58
N LEU A 25 -8.03 34.37 23.42
CA LEU A 25 -6.95 33.37 23.52
C LEU A 25 -6.82 32.51 22.27
N LEU A 26 -7.92 32.10 21.64
CA LEU A 26 -7.88 31.40 20.34
C LEU A 26 -7.28 32.30 19.26
N THR A 27 -7.56 33.60 19.29
CA THR A 27 -6.97 34.58 18.36
C THR A 27 -5.46 34.74 18.60
N VAL A 28 -5.03 34.69 19.86
CA VAL A 28 -3.62 34.70 20.27
C VAL A 28 -2.92 33.39 19.89
N LEU A 29 -3.56 32.24 20.05
CA LEU A 29 -3.02 30.93 19.67
C LEU A 29 -2.92 30.76 18.14
N ALA A 30 -3.89 31.29 17.39
CA ALA A 30 -3.81 31.39 15.93
C ALA A 30 -2.65 32.29 15.45
N SER A 31 -2.06 33.09 16.35
CA SER A 31 -0.87 33.89 16.08
C SER A 31 0.43 33.12 16.34
N PHE A 32 0.36 31.89 16.85
CA PHE A 32 1.52 31.02 17.09
C PHE A 32 1.39 29.71 16.30
N PRO A 33 1.99 29.61 15.10
CA PRO A 33 1.83 28.45 14.21
C PRO A 33 2.49 27.15 14.71
N LEU A 34 3.15 27.17 15.88
CA LEU A 34 3.92 26.05 16.44
C LEU A 34 3.28 25.43 17.70
N CYS A 35 2.10 25.90 18.12
CA CYS A 35 1.45 25.44 19.35
C CYS A 35 0.09 24.80 19.05
N ASP A 36 0.07 23.49 18.80
CA ASP A 36 -1.14 22.65 18.85
C ASP A 36 -1.56 22.47 20.31
N VAL A 37 -2.15 23.51 20.90
CA VAL A 37 -2.65 23.50 22.27
C VAL A 37 -4.16 23.37 22.25
N THR A 38 -4.70 22.34 22.90
CA THR A 38 -6.14 22.10 22.97
C THR A 38 -6.81 23.00 24.02
N GLU A 39 -8.12 23.23 23.90
CA GLU A 39 -8.87 24.06 24.87
C GLU A 39 -8.75 23.53 26.31
N ASP A 40 -8.61 22.21 26.47
CA ASP A 40 -8.43 21.56 27.77
C ASP A 40 -7.08 21.91 28.42
N ASP A 41 -5.98 22.01 27.65
CA ASP A 41 -4.65 22.34 28.15
C ASP A 41 -4.56 23.77 28.73
N LEU A 42 -5.34 24.70 28.16
CA LEU A 42 -5.44 26.09 28.59
C LEU A 42 -6.25 26.25 29.88
N THR A 43 -7.23 25.37 30.09
CA THR A 43 -8.01 25.37 31.34
C THR A 43 -7.22 24.83 32.51
N GLN A 44 -6.32 23.87 32.28
CA GLN A 44 -5.49 23.27 33.33
C GLN A 44 -4.30 24.17 33.72
N ASN A 45 -3.82 25.05 32.84
CA ASN A 45 -2.59 25.83 33.06
C ASN A 45 -2.81 27.36 32.98
N PRO A 46 -3.40 28.01 33.99
CA PRO A 46 -3.72 29.45 33.94
C PRO A 46 -2.49 30.38 33.93
N ARG A 47 -1.33 29.90 34.41
CA ARG A 47 -0.06 30.67 34.33
C ARG A 47 0.50 30.68 32.91
N PHE A 48 0.30 29.60 32.16
CA PHE A 48 0.70 29.50 30.76
C PHE A 48 -0.10 30.47 29.88
N CYS A 49 -1.40 30.61 30.13
CA CYS A 49 -2.23 31.62 29.46
C CYS A 49 -1.74 33.05 29.67
N LYS A 50 -1.28 33.40 30.89
CA LYS A 50 -0.70 34.73 31.17
C LYS A 50 0.61 34.95 30.40
N LEU A 51 1.44 33.91 30.29
CA LEU A 51 2.68 33.95 29.53
C LEU A 51 2.42 34.11 28.03
N LEU A 52 1.44 33.40 27.47
CA LEU A 52 1.03 33.55 26.07
C LEU A 52 0.50 34.96 25.78
N VAL A 53 -0.25 35.56 26.69
CA VAL A 53 -0.74 36.95 26.56
C VAL A 53 0.42 37.95 26.60
N LEU A 54 1.40 37.75 27.48
CA LEU A 54 2.61 38.60 27.52
C LEU A 54 3.47 38.42 26.26
N LEU A 55 3.59 37.19 25.74
CA LEU A 55 4.32 36.92 24.51
C LEU A 55 3.61 37.51 23.29
N ALA A 56 2.27 37.48 23.24
CA ALA A 56 1.49 38.10 22.17
C ALA A 56 1.61 39.64 22.14
N GLN A 57 1.93 40.27 23.27
CA GLN A 57 2.23 41.71 23.30
C GLN A 57 3.60 42.05 22.67
N HIS A 58 4.50 41.07 22.59
CA HIS A 58 5.85 41.25 22.10
C HIS A 58 6.12 40.57 20.75
N MET A 59 5.29 39.61 20.33
CA MET A 59 5.48 38.80 19.11
C MET A 59 4.27 38.85 18.18
N ASP A 60 4.52 39.03 16.89
CA ASP A 60 3.51 39.00 15.82
C ASP A 60 3.11 37.57 15.41
N ARG A 61 2.10 37.43 14.54
CA ARG A 61 1.59 36.15 13.97
C ARG A 61 2.64 35.22 13.35
N THR A 62 3.83 35.75 13.10
CA THR A 62 4.99 35.04 12.53
C THR A 62 6.02 34.61 13.59
N GLY A 63 5.77 34.90 14.87
CA GLY A 63 6.68 34.60 15.97
C GLY A 63 7.88 35.55 16.11
N LEU A 64 7.86 36.69 15.42
CA LEU A 64 8.94 37.69 15.44
C LEU A 64 8.63 38.85 16.39
N THR A 65 9.63 39.30 17.13
CA THR A 65 9.56 40.54 17.92
C THR A 65 9.45 41.75 17.00
N ALA A 66 8.72 42.80 17.42
CA ALA A 66 8.55 44.03 16.63
C ALA A 66 9.88 44.66 16.16
N SER A 67 10.94 44.61 16.98
CA SER A 67 12.29 45.06 16.59
C SER A 67 12.92 44.20 15.49
N LEU A 68 12.85 42.87 15.63
CA LEU A 68 13.38 41.91 14.66
C LEU A 68 12.63 41.99 13.34
N LYS A 69 11.31 42.22 13.37
CA LYS A 69 10.52 42.45 12.15
C LYS A 69 10.92 43.75 11.45
N ALA A 70 11.12 44.84 12.18
CA ALA A 70 11.60 46.08 11.60
C ALA A 70 13.00 45.94 10.99
N GLU A 71 13.89 45.17 11.63
CA GLU A 71 15.20 44.82 11.07
C GLU A 71 15.09 43.91 9.85
N LEU A 72 14.18 42.95 9.85
CA LEU A 72 13.91 42.07 8.71
C LEU A 72 13.38 42.88 7.51
N GLU A 73 12.41 43.76 7.73
CA GLU A 73 11.87 44.62 6.68
C GLU A 73 12.96 45.57 6.14
N LYS A 74 13.78 46.16 7.01
CA LYS A 74 14.90 47.02 6.60
C LYS A 74 15.95 46.26 5.79
N THR A 75 16.31 45.04 6.22
CA THR A 75 17.28 44.20 5.51
C THR A 75 16.72 43.69 4.19
N GLU A 76 15.43 43.35 4.12
CA GLU A 76 14.75 42.96 2.89
C GLU A 76 14.68 44.13 1.91
N GLN A 77 14.35 45.34 2.36
CA GLN A 77 14.39 46.55 1.53
C GLN A 77 15.81 46.82 1.00
N ASN A 78 16.83 46.70 1.85
CA ASN A 78 18.23 46.83 1.44
C ASN A 78 18.60 45.77 0.41
N LEU A 79 18.24 44.51 0.63
CA LEU A 79 18.48 43.42 -0.31
C LEU A 79 17.76 43.68 -1.66
N GLN A 80 16.52 44.14 -1.63
CA GLN A 80 15.79 44.50 -2.84
C GLN A 80 16.43 45.68 -3.59
N SER A 81 16.96 46.69 -2.87
CA SER A 81 17.72 47.78 -3.51
C SER A 81 19.03 47.30 -4.13
N GLN A 82 19.81 46.48 -3.41
CA GLN A 82 21.06 45.91 -3.89
C GLN A 82 20.81 44.99 -5.09
N ARG A 83 19.77 44.15 -5.04
CA ARG A 83 19.36 43.31 -6.15
C ARG A 83 18.97 44.13 -7.37
N ARG A 84 18.21 45.22 -7.20
CA ARG A 84 17.87 46.13 -8.31
C ARG A 84 19.11 46.78 -8.92
N GLN A 85 20.06 47.22 -8.09
CA GLN A 85 21.31 47.80 -8.56
C GLN A 85 22.17 46.76 -9.29
N TRP A 86 22.31 45.56 -8.73
CA TRP A 86 23.02 44.45 -9.35
C TRP A 86 22.39 44.04 -10.68
N LEU A 87 21.07 43.89 -10.73
CA LEU A 87 20.36 43.57 -11.98
C LEU A 87 20.57 44.64 -13.05
N ARG A 88 20.58 45.93 -12.68
CA ARG A 88 20.89 47.01 -13.63
C ARG A 88 22.30 46.85 -14.21
N THR A 89 23.30 46.62 -13.36
CA THR A 89 24.68 46.42 -13.83
C THR A 89 24.87 45.14 -14.63
N GLU A 90 24.18 44.06 -14.24
CA GLU A 90 24.24 42.76 -14.88
C GLU A 90 23.59 42.80 -16.26
N VAL A 91 22.42 43.44 -16.41
CA VAL A 91 21.75 43.60 -17.71
C VAL A 91 22.62 44.41 -18.67
N LEU A 92 23.29 45.46 -18.19
CA LEU A 92 24.23 46.22 -19.02
C LEU A 92 25.43 45.36 -19.44
N HIS A 93 26.04 44.63 -18.49
CA HIS A 93 27.18 43.78 -18.78
C HIS A 93 26.84 42.65 -19.77
N ARG A 94 25.74 41.93 -19.54
CA ARG A 94 25.25 40.89 -20.46
C ARG A 94 24.87 41.48 -21.81
N GLY A 95 24.21 42.64 -21.84
CA GLY A 95 23.87 43.33 -23.07
C GLY A 95 25.11 43.63 -23.93
N LEU A 96 26.21 44.05 -23.31
CA LEU A 96 27.48 44.27 -24.00
C LEU A 96 28.11 42.96 -24.51
N GLN A 97 28.09 41.89 -23.71
CA GLN A 97 28.58 40.57 -24.13
C GLN A 97 27.77 39.99 -25.29
N GLU A 98 26.45 40.09 -25.23
CA GLU A 98 25.54 39.64 -26.29
C GLU A 98 25.75 40.43 -27.58
N MET A 99 25.99 41.76 -27.51
CA MET A 99 26.35 42.56 -28.69
C MET A 99 27.66 42.12 -29.35
N ILE A 100 28.63 41.62 -28.57
CA ILE A 100 29.89 41.05 -29.10
C ILE A 100 29.61 39.70 -29.75
N GLN A 101 28.83 38.84 -29.10
CA GLN A 101 28.48 37.52 -29.63
C GLN A 101 27.65 37.63 -30.92
N ASP A 102 26.66 38.52 -30.95
CA ASP A 102 25.84 38.78 -32.13
C ASP A 102 26.70 39.30 -33.29
N HIS A 103 27.73 40.09 -33.00
CA HIS A 103 28.70 40.58 -33.98
C HIS A 103 29.57 39.44 -34.51
N HIS A 104 30.16 38.59 -33.65
CA HIS A 104 30.93 37.41 -34.09
C HIS A 104 30.08 36.44 -34.95
N VAL A 105 28.80 36.27 -34.63
CA VAL A 105 27.87 35.46 -35.45
C VAL A 105 27.59 36.12 -36.81
N ARG A 106 27.51 37.45 -36.87
CA ARG A 106 27.28 38.21 -38.11
C ARG A 106 28.52 38.31 -38.99
N GLU A 107 29.71 38.45 -38.41
CA GLU A 107 30.98 38.45 -39.13
C GLU A 107 31.19 37.15 -39.93
N ALA A 108 30.66 36.02 -39.44
CA ALA A 108 30.68 34.74 -40.15
C ALA A 108 29.76 34.70 -41.39
N HIS A 109 28.84 35.65 -41.53
CA HIS A 109 27.78 35.64 -42.55
C HIS A 109 27.74 36.88 -43.47
N VAL A 110 28.25 38.05 -43.05
CA VAL A 110 28.21 39.32 -43.81
C VAL A 110 29.45 40.18 -43.52
N THR A 111 30.05 40.80 -44.54
CA THR A 111 31.09 41.83 -44.37
C THR A 111 30.46 43.15 -43.90
N GLU A 112 30.48 43.39 -42.60
CA GLU A 112 30.01 44.64 -41.97
C GLU A 112 30.97 45.83 -42.28
N PRO A 113 30.47 47.09 -42.22
CA PRO A 113 31.30 48.27 -42.46
C PRO A 113 32.44 48.39 -41.42
N PRO A 114 33.65 48.83 -41.84
CA PRO A 114 34.86 48.77 -41.02
C PRO A 114 34.77 49.58 -39.71
N ASP A 115 33.97 50.64 -39.69
CA ASP A 115 33.75 51.47 -38.50
C ASP A 115 32.98 50.74 -37.37
N GLN A 116 32.12 49.77 -37.72
CA GLN A 116 31.38 48.96 -36.74
C GLN A 116 32.26 47.86 -36.18
N ASN A 117 33.05 47.18 -37.02
CA ASN A 117 34.00 46.16 -36.60
C ASN A 117 35.04 46.72 -35.63
N MET A 118 35.61 47.90 -35.93
CA MET A 118 36.55 48.57 -35.03
C MET A 118 35.93 48.91 -33.66
N LEU A 119 34.63 49.19 -33.59
CA LEU A 119 33.93 49.47 -32.33
C LEU A 119 33.74 48.20 -31.49
N HIS A 120 33.30 47.10 -32.11
CA HIS A 120 33.08 45.82 -31.43
C HIS A 120 34.40 45.20 -30.94
N GLU A 121 35.47 45.24 -31.74
CA GLU A 121 36.81 44.79 -31.34
C GLU A 121 37.39 45.63 -30.20
N THR A 122 37.23 46.95 -30.24
CA THR A 122 37.68 47.85 -29.16
C THR A 122 36.92 47.56 -27.87
N MET A 123 35.62 47.27 -27.97
CA MET A 123 34.76 46.93 -26.84
C MET A 123 35.14 45.58 -26.22
N GLU A 124 35.40 44.56 -27.04
CA GLU A 124 35.86 43.24 -26.60
C GLU A 124 37.19 43.33 -25.85
N LYS A 125 38.18 44.03 -26.42
CA LYS A 125 39.48 44.26 -25.78
C LYS A 125 39.34 44.99 -24.44
N CYS A 126 38.47 46.01 -24.34
CA CYS A 126 38.21 46.72 -23.09
C CYS A 126 37.55 45.83 -22.02
N LEU A 127 36.60 44.97 -22.40
CA LEU A 127 35.94 44.05 -21.46
C LEU A 127 36.89 42.95 -20.97
N LEU A 128 37.72 42.40 -21.85
CA LEU A 128 38.74 41.41 -21.49
C LEU A 128 39.78 42.01 -20.53
N VAL A 129 40.28 43.21 -20.82
CA VAL A 129 41.20 43.94 -19.92
C VAL A 129 40.55 44.19 -18.55
N ALA A 130 39.31 44.65 -18.52
CA ALA A 130 38.59 44.89 -17.26
C ALA A 130 38.36 43.59 -16.46
N GLN A 131 38.06 42.47 -17.15
CA GLN A 131 37.90 41.16 -16.53
C GLN A 131 39.22 40.64 -15.96
N CYS A 132 40.32 40.75 -16.71
CA CYS A 132 41.65 40.39 -16.25
C CYS A 132 42.08 41.24 -15.04
N VAL A 133 41.84 42.55 -15.07
CA VAL A 133 42.11 43.44 -13.93
C VAL A 133 41.30 43.04 -12.70
N ARG A 134 40.03 42.66 -12.86
CA ARG A 134 39.17 42.20 -11.75
C ARG A 134 39.61 40.84 -11.19
N GLN A 135 40.12 39.95 -12.03
CA GLN A 135 40.68 38.66 -11.61
C GLN A 135 42.03 38.79 -10.91
N LEU A 136 42.78 39.87 -11.21
CA LEU A 136 44.06 40.22 -10.59
C LEU A 136 43.90 41.14 -9.36
N ASP A 137 42.69 41.59 -9.03
CA ASP A 137 42.42 42.44 -7.87
C ASP A 137 42.36 41.58 -6.59
N PRO A 138 43.31 41.75 -5.64
CA PRO A 138 43.41 40.92 -4.44
C PRO A 138 42.31 41.20 -3.40
N SER A 139 41.47 42.22 -3.62
CA SER A 139 40.52 42.74 -2.61
C SER A 139 39.36 41.78 -2.24
N ASN A 140 39.20 40.64 -2.93
CA ASN A 140 38.22 39.60 -2.57
C ASN A 140 38.83 38.43 -1.78
N ALA A 141 40.16 38.38 -1.61
CA ALA A 141 40.84 37.38 -0.81
C ALA A 141 41.29 38.02 0.51
N THR A 142 40.48 37.87 1.55
CA THR A 142 40.95 38.00 2.93
C THR A 142 42.08 36.98 3.11
N ASN A 143 43.33 37.45 3.07
CA ASN A 143 44.51 36.98 3.82
C ASN A 143 45.79 37.34 3.06
N GLU A 144 46.77 37.73 3.85
CA GLU A 144 48.09 38.22 3.48
C GLU A 144 48.78 37.35 2.40
N GLU A 145 49.35 38.04 1.40
CA GLU A 145 50.29 37.50 0.40
C GLU A 145 49.80 36.30 -0.43
N GLN A 146 48.89 36.54 -1.38
CA GLN A 146 48.81 35.65 -2.56
C GLN A 146 49.84 36.09 -3.61
N PRO A 147 50.62 35.15 -4.20
CA PRO A 147 51.56 35.49 -5.25
C PRO A 147 50.81 35.94 -6.51
N PHE A 148 51.23 37.07 -7.07
CA PHE A 148 50.78 37.56 -8.37
C PHE A 148 50.86 36.42 -9.38
N VAL A 149 49.71 35.98 -9.91
CA VAL A 149 49.66 34.93 -10.92
C VAL A 149 50.51 35.42 -12.11
N PHE A 150 51.69 34.80 -12.31
CA PHE A 150 52.73 35.16 -13.28
C PHE A 150 53.44 36.52 -13.13
N GLY A 151 53.42 37.16 -11.95
CA GLY A 151 54.09 38.47 -11.76
C GLY A 151 53.43 39.65 -12.49
N LEU A 152 52.22 39.44 -13.03
CA LEU A 152 51.46 40.46 -13.74
C LEU A 152 50.75 41.37 -12.73
N THR A 153 51.17 42.63 -12.66
CA THR A 153 50.43 43.66 -11.93
C THR A 153 49.24 44.18 -12.76
N PRO A 154 48.16 44.65 -12.11
CA PRO A 154 47.03 45.30 -12.79
C PRO A 154 47.40 46.52 -13.64
N GLN A 155 48.61 47.07 -13.47
CA GLN A 155 49.14 48.17 -14.26
C GLN A 155 49.58 47.71 -15.66
N HIS A 156 50.30 46.58 -15.75
CA HIS A 156 50.72 46.00 -17.04
C HIS A 156 49.54 45.60 -17.93
N VAL A 157 48.42 45.15 -17.34
CA VAL A 157 47.21 44.79 -18.11
C VAL A 157 46.46 46.04 -18.60
N LYS A 158 46.57 47.18 -17.90
CA LYS A 158 46.00 48.46 -18.35
C LYS A 158 46.77 49.06 -19.53
N GLU A 159 48.04 48.73 -19.70
CA GLU A 159 48.85 49.14 -20.86
C GLU A 159 48.39 48.46 -22.17
N LEU A 160 47.67 47.32 -22.07
CA LEU A 160 47.05 46.63 -23.20
C LEU A 160 45.71 47.24 -23.65
N MET A 161 45.30 48.37 -23.05
CA MET A 161 44.10 49.08 -23.49
C MET A 161 44.26 49.61 -24.91
N PRO A 162 43.19 49.55 -25.74
CA PRO A 162 43.20 50.15 -27.07
C PRO A 162 43.42 51.68 -27.00
N PRO A 163 43.83 52.33 -28.11
CA PRO A 163 44.16 53.75 -28.12
C PRO A 163 43.03 54.62 -27.55
N ASP A 164 43.37 55.60 -26.71
CA ASP A 164 42.37 56.44 -26.02
C ASP A 164 41.40 57.13 -27.00
N LYS A 165 41.86 57.46 -28.22
CA LYS A 165 41.01 58.01 -29.28
C LYS A 165 39.87 57.06 -29.68
N ASP A 166 40.12 55.76 -29.73
CA ASP A 166 39.16 54.73 -30.12
C ASP A 166 38.22 54.40 -28.96
N VAL A 167 38.74 54.40 -27.72
CA VAL A 167 37.94 54.27 -26.49
C VAL A 167 36.96 55.43 -26.35
N GLN A 168 37.36 56.67 -26.65
CA GLN A 168 36.47 57.84 -26.60
C GLN A 168 35.41 57.82 -27.71
N ARG A 169 35.75 57.33 -28.91
CA ARG A 169 34.78 57.13 -30.00
C ARG A 169 33.76 56.05 -29.66
N MET A 170 34.22 54.91 -29.15
CA MET A 170 33.37 53.84 -28.62
C MET A 170 32.45 54.38 -27.51
N ARG A 171 32.98 55.09 -26.52
CA ARG A 171 32.20 55.62 -25.38
C ARG A 171 31.08 56.57 -25.82
N ARG A 172 31.25 57.31 -26.92
CA ARG A 172 30.21 58.20 -27.48
C ARG A 172 29.14 57.43 -28.25
N ALA A 173 29.51 56.37 -28.97
CA ALA A 173 28.59 55.58 -29.78
C ALA A 173 27.86 54.47 -29.00
N LEU A 174 28.49 53.93 -27.96
CA LEU A 174 28.03 52.78 -27.19
C LEU A 174 26.63 52.98 -26.55
N PRO A 175 26.30 54.12 -25.91
CA PRO A 175 24.99 54.30 -25.30
C PRO A 175 23.84 54.16 -26.32
N LYS A 176 24.02 54.74 -27.52
CA LYS A 176 23.00 54.68 -28.58
C LYS A 176 22.83 53.27 -29.14
N GLN A 177 23.93 52.55 -29.35
CA GLN A 177 23.89 51.17 -29.85
C GLN A 177 23.30 50.21 -28.82
N LEU A 178 23.69 50.35 -27.55
CA LEU A 178 23.15 49.54 -26.46
C LEU A 178 21.66 49.82 -26.24
N GLU A 179 21.23 51.08 -26.31
CA GLU A 179 19.81 51.45 -26.22
C GLU A 179 18.99 50.84 -27.37
N ASN A 180 19.53 50.86 -28.59
CA ASN A 180 18.87 50.23 -29.73
C ASN A 180 18.76 48.70 -29.58
N HIS A 181 19.83 48.05 -29.11
CA HIS A 181 19.84 46.60 -28.85
C HIS A 181 18.83 46.21 -27.79
N LEU A 182 18.84 46.91 -26.64
CA LEU A 182 17.88 46.68 -25.56
C LEU A 182 16.44 46.95 -26.02
N ARG A 183 16.21 48.01 -26.81
CA ARG A 183 14.89 48.31 -27.40
C ARG A 183 14.42 47.17 -28.30
N GLN A 184 15.28 46.65 -29.18
CA GLN A 184 14.95 45.49 -30.02
C GLN A 184 14.58 44.27 -29.17
N LYS A 185 15.33 43.95 -28.12
CA LYS A 185 14.99 42.85 -27.21
C LYS A 185 13.64 43.02 -26.54
N CYS A 186 13.32 44.22 -26.06
CA CYS A 186 12.01 44.49 -25.50
C CYS A 186 10.89 44.35 -26.55
N LEU A 187 11.15 44.70 -27.82
CA LEU A 187 10.22 44.49 -28.92
C LEU A 187 10.00 43.00 -29.23
N HIS A 188 11.05 42.18 -29.24
CA HIS A 188 10.92 40.72 -29.39
C HIS A 188 10.14 40.09 -28.22
N LEU A 189 10.39 40.56 -26.99
CA LEU A 189 9.63 40.09 -25.84
C LEU A 189 8.16 40.50 -25.95
N LEU A 190 7.89 41.72 -26.43
CA LEU A 190 6.53 42.18 -26.68
C LEU A 190 5.83 41.35 -27.76
N SER A 191 6.50 40.99 -28.86
CA SER A 191 5.89 40.16 -29.91
C SER A 191 5.58 38.75 -29.45
N TYR A 192 6.34 38.18 -28.51
CA TYR A 192 6.01 36.88 -27.90
C TYR A 192 4.68 36.90 -27.12
N TYR A 193 4.42 37.95 -26.34
CA TYR A 193 3.19 38.06 -25.55
C TYR A 193 2.01 38.66 -26.33
N GLN A 194 2.29 39.49 -27.35
CA GLN A 194 1.31 40.21 -28.15
C GLN A 194 1.77 40.24 -29.62
N PRO A 195 1.57 39.15 -30.39
CA PRO A 195 2.02 39.06 -31.78
C PRO A 195 1.34 40.08 -32.69
N GLU A 196 0.19 40.63 -32.29
CA GLU A 196 -0.52 41.68 -33.02
C GLU A 196 0.26 43.00 -33.08
N CYS A 197 1.28 43.18 -32.22
CA CYS A 197 2.10 44.39 -32.19
C CYS A 197 3.08 44.52 -33.35
N GLU A 198 3.35 43.44 -34.11
CA GLU A 198 4.35 43.47 -35.18
C GLU A 198 3.93 44.37 -36.36
N THR A 199 2.63 44.44 -36.64
CA THR A 199 2.04 45.24 -37.74
C THR A 199 1.72 46.69 -37.36
N GLU A 200 1.87 47.05 -36.09
CA GLU A 200 1.51 48.37 -35.58
C GLU A 200 2.61 49.44 -35.82
N SER A 201 2.22 50.71 -35.78
CA SER A 201 3.16 51.83 -35.89
C SER A 201 4.19 51.84 -34.75
N GLU A 202 5.41 52.32 -35.03
CA GLU A 202 6.50 52.43 -34.05
C GLU A 202 6.10 53.23 -32.80
N GLY A 203 5.25 54.27 -32.96
CA GLY A 203 4.69 55.01 -31.84
C GLY A 203 3.84 54.13 -30.91
N LEU A 204 3.00 53.25 -31.46
CA LEU A 204 2.18 52.34 -30.66
C LEU A 204 3.04 51.27 -29.97
N LYS A 205 4.08 50.77 -30.64
CA LYS A 205 5.06 49.84 -30.06
C LYS A 205 5.76 50.46 -28.85
N THR A 206 6.18 51.73 -28.94
CA THR A 206 6.82 52.41 -27.79
C THR A 206 5.88 52.61 -26.59
N VAL A 207 4.60 52.87 -26.83
CA VAL A 207 3.59 52.95 -25.76
C VAL A 207 3.38 51.58 -25.12
N LYS A 208 3.25 50.51 -25.91
CA LYS A 208 3.13 49.14 -25.40
C LYS A 208 4.38 48.65 -24.68
N LEU A 209 5.57 49.05 -25.13
CA LEU A 209 6.84 48.81 -24.43
C LEU A 209 6.85 49.42 -23.03
N SER A 210 6.27 50.61 -22.84
CA SER A 210 6.17 51.22 -21.51
C SER A 210 5.25 50.43 -20.57
N HIS A 211 4.29 49.67 -21.10
CA HIS A 211 3.39 48.80 -20.33
C HIS A 211 3.91 47.36 -20.17
N LEU A 212 5.02 47.00 -20.83
CA LEU A 212 5.57 45.65 -20.82
C LEU A 212 5.92 45.18 -19.40
N SER A 213 6.45 46.06 -18.54
CA SER A 213 6.75 45.72 -17.15
C SER A 213 5.50 45.31 -16.38
N ALA A 214 4.40 46.05 -16.52
CA ALA A 214 3.13 45.74 -15.87
C ALA A 214 2.52 44.43 -16.41
N LEU A 215 2.68 44.14 -17.70
CA LEU A 215 2.28 42.86 -18.29
C LEU A 215 3.10 41.69 -17.73
N LEU A 216 4.42 41.85 -17.65
CA LEU A 216 5.32 40.84 -17.08
C LEU A 216 5.05 40.59 -15.59
N ASP A 217 4.72 41.64 -14.83
CA ASP A 217 4.34 41.50 -13.43
C ASP A 217 3.01 40.75 -13.27
N LYS A 218 2.03 41.00 -14.15
CA LYS A 218 0.77 40.22 -14.20
C LYS A 218 1.03 38.75 -14.53
N GLU A 219 1.87 38.46 -15.52
CA GLU A 219 2.21 37.08 -15.88
C GLU A 219 3.00 36.37 -14.79
N LYS A 220 3.93 37.08 -14.13
CA LYS A 220 4.68 36.55 -12.99
C LYS A 220 3.75 36.22 -11.83
N THR A 221 2.86 37.12 -11.45
CA THR A 221 1.90 36.89 -10.36
C THR A 221 0.92 35.76 -10.70
N ARG A 222 0.47 35.66 -11.95
CA ARG A 222 -0.33 34.54 -12.46
C ARG A 222 0.42 33.20 -12.38
N ALA A 223 1.70 33.18 -12.75
CA ALA A 223 2.53 31.97 -12.66
C ALA A 223 2.78 31.55 -11.20
N GLU A 224 3.00 32.51 -10.30
CA GLU A 224 3.15 32.26 -8.87
C GLU A 224 1.86 31.75 -8.24
N SER A 225 0.70 32.32 -8.59
CA SER A 225 -0.60 31.85 -8.10
C SER A 225 -0.91 30.44 -8.59
N LEU A 226 -0.67 30.15 -9.87
CA LEU A 226 -0.84 28.79 -10.42
C LEU A 226 0.09 27.78 -9.75
N ARG A 227 1.34 28.17 -9.47
CA ARG A 227 2.28 27.34 -8.72
C ARG A 227 1.78 27.08 -7.29
N GLY A 228 1.17 28.07 -6.65
CA GLY A 228 0.50 27.92 -5.36
C GLY A 228 -0.63 26.88 -5.43
N THR A 229 -1.57 27.05 -6.35
CA THR A 229 -2.71 26.12 -6.51
C THR A 229 -2.25 24.70 -6.86
N CYS A 230 -1.20 24.53 -7.67
CA CYS A 230 -0.66 23.21 -7.98
C CYS A 230 -0.08 22.53 -6.72
N ARG A 231 0.61 23.28 -5.84
CA ARG A 231 1.12 22.74 -4.58
C ARG A 231 0.00 22.34 -3.64
N GLU A 232 -1.04 23.15 -3.52
CA GLU A 232 -2.23 22.84 -2.71
C GLU A 232 -2.93 21.58 -3.22
N ASN A 233 -3.18 21.49 -4.54
CA ASN A 233 -3.78 20.32 -5.17
C ASN A 233 -2.93 19.05 -4.99
N ALA A 234 -1.60 19.16 -5.05
CA ALA A 234 -0.71 18.03 -4.78
C ALA A 234 -0.85 17.51 -3.35
N VAL A 235 -0.94 18.41 -2.36
CA VAL A 235 -1.17 18.04 -0.95
C VAL A 235 -2.55 17.42 -0.76
N LEU A 236 -3.61 17.97 -1.39
CA LEU A 236 -4.95 17.40 -1.32
C LEU A 236 -5.00 16.00 -1.93
N LEU A 237 -4.38 15.80 -3.10
CA LEU A 237 -4.29 14.50 -3.74
C LEU A 237 -3.55 13.49 -2.87
N GLN A 238 -2.45 13.89 -2.24
CA GLN A 238 -1.71 13.02 -1.31
C GLN A 238 -2.57 12.61 -0.11
N ARG A 239 -3.29 13.56 0.51
CA ARG A 239 -4.21 13.26 1.62
C ARG A 239 -5.31 12.31 1.20
N GLN A 240 -5.93 12.54 0.04
CA GLN A 240 -6.99 11.68 -0.47
C GLN A 240 -6.47 10.26 -0.77
N SER A 241 -5.29 10.15 -1.37
CA SER A 241 -4.63 8.87 -1.61
C SER A 241 -4.38 8.09 -0.32
N GLN A 242 -3.89 8.77 0.73
CA GLN A 242 -3.69 8.16 2.05
C GLN A 242 -5.00 7.65 2.64
N VAL A 243 -6.08 8.44 2.57
CA VAL A 243 -7.41 8.00 3.06
C VAL A 243 -7.88 6.75 2.32
N TYR A 244 -7.79 6.71 0.98
CA TYR A 244 -8.16 5.51 0.22
C TYR A 244 -7.34 4.29 0.60
N LEU A 245 -6.02 4.45 0.78
CA LEU A 245 -5.14 3.36 1.20
C LEU A 245 -5.50 2.86 2.60
N CYS A 246 -5.82 3.76 3.54
CA CYS A 246 -6.28 3.39 4.87
C CYS A 246 -7.59 2.59 4.83
N GLU A 247 -8.56 3.01 4.02
CA GLU A 247 -9.83 2.27 3.88
C GLU A 247 -9.60 0.89 3.24
N LEU A 248 -8.75 0.79 2.21
CA LEU A 248 -8.39 -0.49 1.61
C LEU A 248 -7.71 -1.42 2.63
N MET A 249 -6.81 -0.90 3.46
CA MET A 249 -6.20 -1.67 4.54
C MET A 249 -7.23 -2.20 5.54
N LYS A 250 -8.22 -1.37 5.93
CA LYS A 250 -9.31 -1.81 6.81
C LYS A 250 -10.12 -2.94 6.18
N CYS A 251 -10.45 -2.83 4.89
CA CYS A 251 -11.14 -3.89 4.15
C CYS A 251 -10.35 -5.20 4.14
N ILE A 252 -9.04 -5.13 3.92
CA ILE A 252 -8.15 -6.30 3.96
C ILE A 252 -8.12 -6.92 5.37
N GLN A 253 -8.02 -6.11 6.41
CA GLN A 253 -8.06 -6.59 7.80
C GLN A 253 -9.39 -7.28 8.13
N LEU A 254 -10.52 -6.69 7.71
CA LEU A 254 -11.83 -7.31 7.88
C LEU A 254 -11.92 -8.67 7.17
N LEU A 255 -11.46 -8.75 5.92
CA LEU A 255 -11.40 -10.01 5.17
C LEU A 255 -10.51 -11.05 5.86
N GLN A 256 -9.37 -10.62 6.39
CA GLN A 256 -8.44 -11.48 7.11
C GLN A 256 -9.08 -12.05 8.38
N THR A 257 -9.74 -11.22 9.20
CA THR A 257 -10.50 -11.67 10.38
C THR A 257 -11.60 -12.65 9.99
N LEU A 258 -12.32 -12.38 8.88
CA LEU A 258 -13.40 -13.25 8.42
C LEU A 258 -12.91 -14.64 7.99
N ILE A 259 -11.75 -14.71 7.37
CA ILE A 259 -11.15 -15.98 6.94
C ILE A 259 -10.53 -16.70 8.14
N LEU A 260 -9.64 -16.05 8.88
CA LEU A 260 -8.87 -16.69 9.94
C LEU A 260 -9.74 -17.05 11.15
N ASP A 261 -10.50 -16.08 11.67
CA ASP A 261 -11.24 -16.29 12.91
C ASP A 261 -12.56 -17.01 12.64
N HIS A 262 -13.34 -16.56 11.67
CA HIS A 262 -14.68 -17.11 11.46
C HIS A 262 -14.68 -18.40 10.64
N ARG A 263 -14.00 -18.45 9.48
CA ARG A 263 -14.02 -19.64 8.60
C ARG A 263 -13.10 -20.76 9.06
N LEU A 264 -11.90 -20.44 9.52
CA LEU A 264 -10.91 -21.47 9.84
C LEU A 264 -10.94 -21.92 11.28
N LYS A 265 -11.21 -21.02 12.24
CA LYS A 265 -11.16 -21.37 13.67
C LYS A 265 -12.53 -21.68 14.24
N ILE A 266 -13.45 -20.70 14.24
CA ILE A 266 -14.76 -20.88 14.87
C ILE A 266 -15.56 -21.99 14.17
N GLN A 267 -15.49 -22.10 12.84
CA GLN A 267 -16.19 -23.14 12.12
C GLN A 267 -15.65 -24.54 12.46
N THR A 268 -14.33 -24.72 12.55
CA THR A 268 -13.75 -26.03 12.93
C THR A 268 -14.07 -26.39 14.36
N ASP A 269 -14.04 -25.42 15.28
CA ASP A 269 -14.39 -25.65 16.69
C ASP A 269 -15.86 -26.06 16.83
N LEU A 270 -16.74 -25.40 16.08
CA LEU A 270 -18.16 -25.72 16.04
C LEU A 270 -18.41 -27.11 15.43
N ASP A 271 -17.71 -27.45 14.35
CA ASP A 271 -17.84 -28.76 13.72
C ASP A 271 -17.27 -29.87 14.61
N GLN A 272 -16.17 -29.62 15.32
CA GLN A 272 -15.66 -30.55 16.33
C GLN A 272 -16.68 -30.76 17.46
N SER A 273 -17.26 -29.69 18.00
CA SER A 273 -18.29 -29.80 19.04
C SER A 273 -19.54 -30.57 18.57
N LYS A 274 -19.94 -30.42 17.29
CA LYS A 274 -21.01 -31.22 16.70
C LYS A 274 -20.62 -32.70 16.59
N LEU A 275 -19.39 -33.01 16.19
CA LEU A 275 -18.90 -34.37 16.10
C LEU A 275 -18.93 -35.04 17.48
N ASP A 276 -18.40 -34.38 18.51
CA ASP A 276 -18.40 -34.89 19.88
C ASP A 276 -19.84 -35.15 20.38
N TYR A 277 -20.77 -34.25 20.05
CA TYR A 277 -22.19 -34.42 20.38
C TYR A 277 -22.84 -35.62 19.68
N LEU A 278 -22.55 -35.82 18.39
CA LEU A 278 -23.06 -36.94 17.62
C LEU A 278 -22.43 -38.27 18.06
N GLU A 279 -21.14 -38.27 18.39
CA GLU A 279 -20.45 -39.41 18.95
C GLU A 279 -21.08 -39.83 20.28
N GLY A 280 -21.28 -38.89 21.21
CA GLY A 280 -21.98 -39.17 22.47
C GLY A 280 -23.41 -39.67 22.28
N LYS A 281 -24.13 -39.19 21.25
CA LYS A 281 -25.45 -39.73 20.88
C LYS A 281 -25.36 -41.17 20.37
N CYS A 282 -24.40 -41.47 19.52
CA CYS A 282 -24.17 -42.82 18.99
C CYS A 282 -23.81 -43.79 20.12
N GLU A 283 -22.93 -43.38 21.04
CA GLU A 283 -22.57 -44.16 22.22
C GLU A 283 -23.79 -44.45 23.09
N LEU A 284 -24.62 -43.44 23.37
CA LEU A 284 -25.86 -43.61 24.13
C LEU A 284 -26.80 -44.63 23.46
N VAL A 285 -26.99 -44.53 22.14
CA VAL A 285 -27.82 -45.48 21.39
C VAL A 285 -27.23 -46.89 21.42
N LEU A 286 -25.91 -47.02 21.30
CA LEU A 286 -25.22 -48.31 21.40
C LEU A 286 -25.44 -48.94 22.79
N GLN A 287 -25.35 -48.15 23.87
CA GLN A 287 -25.63 -48.63 25.22
C GLN A 287 -27.10 -49.02 25.40
N LYS A 288 -28.04 -48.26 24.82
CA LYS A 288 -29.46 -48.64 24.80
C LYS A 288 -29.69 -49.97 24.08
N LEU A 289 -29.14 -50.14 22.88
CA LEU A 289 -29.24 -51.39 22.12
C LEU A 289 -28.67 -52.59 22.89
N LYS A 290 -27.54 -52.41 23.59
CA LYS A 290 -26.98 -53.45 24.46
C LYS A 290 -27.91 -53.77 25.63
N ALA A 291 -28.49 -52.77 26.29
CA ALA A 291 -29.44 -52.97 27.38
C ALA A 291 -30.68 -53.74 26.91
N GLU A 292 -31.30 -53.32 25.81
CA GLU A 292 -32.45 -54.01 25.18
C GLU A 292 -32.11 -55.44 24.77
N THR A 293 -30.90 -55.68 24.25
CA THR A 293 -30.44 -57.04 23.90
C THR A 293 -30.37 -57.94 25.14
N VAL A 294 -29.85 -57.42 26.27
CA VAL A 294 -29.81 -58.17 27.53
C VAL A 294 -31.22 -58.39 28.07
N GLU A 295 -32.11 -57.42 27.96
CA GLU A 295 -33.52 -57.55 28.37
C GLU A 295 -34.23 -58.65 27.59
N VAL A 296 -34.11 -58.66 26.25
CA VAL A 296 -34.67 -59.72 25.40
C VAL A 296 -34.08 -61.10 25.75
N GLN A 297 -32.78 -61.17 26.09
CA GLN A 297 -32.16 -62.42 26.53
C GLN A 297 -32.73 -62.91 27.86
N LEU A 298 -32.95 -62.02 28.83
CA LEU A 298 -33.56 -62.37 30.12
C LEU A 298 -35.01 -62.85 29.93
N ASP A 299 -35.77 -62.20 29.04
CA ASP A 299 -37.15 -62.60 28.72
C ASP A 299 -37.22 -63.95 27.99
N THR A 300 -36.29 -64.22 27.07
CA THR A 300 -36.26 -65.48 26.30
C THR A 300 -35.77 -66.65 27.17
N TYR A 301 -34.72 -66.43 27.96
CA TYR A 301 -34.07 -67.44 28.78
C TYR A 301 -34.52 -67.37 30.25
N THR A 302 -35.83 -67.52 30.47
CA THR A 302 -36.37 -67.72 31.81
C THR A 302 -35.78 -68.97 32.49
N PRO A 303 -35.70 -69.03 33.83
CA PRO A 303 -35.18 -70.20 34.54
C PRO A 303 -35.92 -71.50 34.18
N ASN A 304 -37.22 -71.38 33.86
CA ASN A 304 -38.04 -72.49 33.40
C ASN A 304 -37.63 -72.95 32.00
N SER A 305 -37.43 -72.03 31.04
CA SER A 305 -36.99 -72.39 29.68
C SER A 305 -35.58 -72.97 29.70
N ILE A 306 -34.67 -72.45 30.53
CA ILE A 306 -33.33 -73.02 30.72
C ILE A 306 -33.40 -74.45 31.29
N SER A 307 -34.23 -74.68 32.32
CA SER A 307 -34.42 -76.00 32.90
C SER A 307 -34.99 -77.00 31.89
N ALA A 308 -35.96 -76.56 31.07
CA ALA A 308 -36.52 -77.36 29.99
C ALA A 308 -35.47 -77.69 28.91
N HIS A 309 -34.73 -76.70 28.42
CA HIS A 309 -33.65 -76.91 27.45
C HIS A 309 -32.56 -77.85 27.99
N ARG A 310 -32.24 -77.78 29.29
CA ARG A 310 -31.30 -78.71 29.94
C ARG A 310 -31.80 -80.15 29.88
N LYS A 311 -33.07 -80.38 30.24
CA LYS A 311 -33.69 -81.72 30.16
C LYS A 311 -33.74 -82.24 28.72
N ILE A 312 -34.09 -81.38 27.75
CA ILE A 312 -34.09 -81.75 26.32
C ILE A 312 -32.68 -82.14 25.88
N ARG A 313 -31.66 -81.35 26.25
CA ARG A 313 -30.26 -81.65 25.93
C ARG A 313 -29.82 -82.99 26.53
N GLU A 314 -30.08 -83.22 27.82
CA GLU A 314 -29.75 -84.47 28.49
C GLU A 314 -30.40 -85.68 27.81
N LYS A 315 -31.68 -85.55 27.41
CA LYS A 315 -32.39 -86.61 26.68
C LYS A 315 -31.80 -86.85 25.29
N LEU A 316 -31.56 -85.80 24.51
CA LEU A 316 -30.97 -85.92 23.17
C LEU A 316 -29.56 -86.51 23.24
N GLU A 317 -28.75 -86.12 24.23
CA GLU A 317 -27.42 -86.71 24.43
C GLU A 317 -27.50 -88.19 24.82
N ALA A 318 -28.48 -88.59 25.63
CA ALA A 318 -28.72 -89.99 25.97
C ALA A 318 -29.15 -90.81 24.75
N GLU A 319 -30.12 -90.31 23.97
CA GLU A 319 -30.59 -90.95 22.73
C GLU A 319 -29.47 -91.05 21.69
N LEU A 320 -28.65 -90.00 21.55
CA LEU A 320 -27.52 -90.00 20.63
C LEU A 320 -26.43 -90.98 21.06
N LYS A 321 -26.18 -91.15 22.37
CA LYS A 321 -25.30 -92.20 22.89
C LYS A 321 -25.86 -93.60 22.61
N ALA A 322 -27.15 -93.82 22.84
CA ALA A 322 -27.82 -95.09 22.55
C ALA A 322 -27.77 -95.43 21.06
N CYS A 323 -28.11 -94.49 20.18
CA CYS A 323 -28.06 -94.66 18.74
C CYS A 323 -26.62 -94.94 18.25
N ARG A 324 -25.61 -94.27 18.82
CA ARG A 324 -24.20 -94.58 18.53
C ARG A 324 -23.82 -96.00 18.94
N ALA A 325 -24.29 -96.48 20.10
CA ALA A 325 -24.05 -97.84 20.56
C ALA A 325 -24.76 -98.88 19.67
N GLU A 326 -26.00 -98.62 19.27
CA GLU A 326 -26.75 -99.46 18.34
C GLU A 326 -26.08 -99.52 16.96
N LYS A 327 -25.64 -98.37 16.43
CA LYS A 327 -24.88 -98.29 15.19
C LYS A 327 -23.61 -99.14 15.28
N GLN A 328 -22.82 -98.97 16.35
CA GLN A 328 -21.61 -99.78 16.56
C GLN A 328 -21.94 -101.28 16.64
N ALA A 329 -23.02 -101.66 17.34
CA ALA A 329 -23.47 -103.04 17.42
C ALA A 329 -23.91 -103.60 16.05
N ALA A 330 -24.59 -102.80 15.23
CA ALA A 330 -24.99 -103.15 13.88
C ALA A 330 -23.78 -103.28 12.93
N GLU A 331 -22.81 -102.37 13.01
CA GLU A 331 -21.55 -102.44 12.25
C GLU A 331 -20.75 -103.70 12.62
N LEU A 332 -20.66 -104.05 13.91
CA LEU A 332 -20.04 -105.30 14.36
C LEU A 332 -20.77 -106.53 13.78
N LYS A 333 -22.10 -106.56 13.83
CA LYS A 333 -22.89 -107.65 13.21
C LYS A 333 -22.67 -107.71 11.70
N LEU A 334 -22.69 -106.58 11.00
CA LEU A 334 -22.47 -106.52 9.56
C LEU A 334 -21.07 -107.03 9.21
N SER A 335 -20.04 -106.61 9.95
CA SER A 335 -18.67 -107.11 9.76
C SER A 335 -18.58 -108.63 9.95
N SER A 336 -19.35 -109.21 10.88
CA SER A 336 -19.41 -110.67 11.05
C SER A 336 -20.03 -111.39 9.85
N PHE A 337 -21.01 -110.78 9.17
CA PHE A 337 -21.58 -111.29 7.92
C PHE A 337 -20.67 -111.06 6.72
N GLU A 338 -19.92 -109.96 6.67
CA GLU A 338 -18.91 -109.74 5.63
C GLU A 338 -17.80 -110.78 5.67
N ILE A 339 -17.42 -111.29 6.85
CA ILE A 339 -16.47 -112.40 7.00
C ILE A 339 -16.98 -113.69 6.33
N LEU A 340 -18.30 -113.94 6.33
CA LEU A 340 -18.92 -115.10 5.65
C LEU A 340 -18.87 -114.99 4.11
N GLY A 341 -18.64 -113.78 3.58
CA GLY A 341 -18.01 -113.53 2.27
C GLY A 341 -18.61 -114.23 1.03
N LYS A 342 -17.76 -114.36 0.01
CA LYS A 342 -18.10 -114.99 -1.29
C LYS A 342 -18.51 -116.46 -1.15
N GLU A 343 -18.07 -117.12 -0.08
CA GLU A 343 -18.39 -118.53 0.19
C GLU A 343 -19.87 -118.71 0.54
N PHE A 344 -20.43 -117.83 1.39
CA PHE A 344 -21.86 -117.86 1.68
C PHE A 344 -22.70 -117.52 0.44
N LYS A 345 -22.24 -116.58 -0.41
CA LYS A 345 -22.91 -116.26 -1.67
C LYS A 345 -22.89 -117.44 -2.64
N ALA A 346 -21.75 -118.11 -2.81
CA ALA A 346 -21.64 -119.32 -3.63
C ALA A 346 -22.56 -120.43 -3.10
N LEU A 347 -22.62 -120.63 -1.79
CA LEU A 347 -23.53 -121.60 -1.17
C LEU A 347 -25.01 -121.25 -1.36
N ALA A 348 -25.37 -119.97 -1.25
CA ALA A 348 -26.73 -119.50 -1.50
C ALA A 348 -27.14 -119.64 -2.97
N ASP A 349 -26.22 -119.36 -3.91
CA ASP A 349 -26.43 -119.56 -5.35
C ASP A 349 -26.58 -121.06 -5.69
N GLU A 350 -25.74 -121.92 -5.09
CA GLU A 350 -25.87 -123.38 -5.20
C GLU A 350 -27.19 -123.89 -4.61
N TYR A 351 -27.60 -123.41 -3.44
CA TYR A 351 -28.87 -123.78 -2.82
C TYR A 351 -30.07 -123.33 -3.67
N CYS A 352 -30.04 -122.10 -4.22
CA CYS A 352 -31.06 -121.60 -5.13
C CYS A 352 -31.15 -122.44 -6.41
N ARG A 353 -29.99 -122.84 -6.97
CA ARG A 353 -29.91 -123.73 -8.14
C ARG A 353 -30.46 -125.13 -7.82
N LEU A 354 -30.07 -125.72 -6.70
CA LEU A 354 -30.58 -127.02 -6.26
C LEU A 354 -32.09 -126.97 -6.03
N ARG A 355 -32.61 -125.88 -5.44
CA ARG A 355 -34.04 -125.70 -5.21
C ARG A 355 -34.81 -125.60 -6.51
N SER A 356 -34.34 -124.83 -7.49
CA SER A 356 -34.97 -124.74 -8.81
C SER A 356 -34.86 -126.04 -9.60
N GLU A 357 -33.77 -126.79 -9.49
CA GLU A 357 -33.65 -128.14 -10.06
C GLU A 357 -34.61 -129.14 -9.39
N ILE A 358 -34.78 -129.09 -8.07
CA ILE A 358 -35.75 -129.92 -7.35
C ILE A 358 -37.18 -129.57 -7.78
N GLU A 359 -37.48 -128.28 -7.94
CA GLU A 359 -38.79 -127.80 -8.35
C GLU A 359 -39.09 -128.19 -9.80
N ASN A 360 -38.12 -128.08 -10.71
CA ASN A 360 -38.21 -128.57 -12.09
C ASN A 360 -38.34 -130.10 -12.17
N LYS A 361 -37.61 -130.86 -11.35
CA LYS A 361 -37.73 -132.34 -11.31
C LYS A 361 -39.07 -132.76 -10.71
N LYS A 362 -39.58 -132.06 -9.68
CA LYS A 362 -40.94 -132.28 -9.14
C LYS A 362 -42.00 -131.96 -10.19
N TRP A 363 -41.84 -130.88 -10.94
CA TRP A 363 -42.71 -130.52 -12.05
C TRP A 363 -42.69 -131.59 -13.15
N ALA A 364 -41.50 -132.02 -13.59
CA ALA A 364 -41.35 -133.08 -14.59
C ALA A 364 -41.93 -134.43 -14.13
N LEU A 365 -41.79 -134.79 -12.84
CA LEU A 365 -42.41 -135.98 -12.27
C LEU A 365 -43.94 -135.87 -12.25
N ALA A 366 -44.50 -134.71 -11.91
CA ALA A 366 -45.94 -134.47 -11.95
C ALA A 366 -46.52 -134.60 -13.37
N GLU A 367 -45.80 -134.08 -14.38
CA GLU A 367 -46.20 -134.15 -15.80
C GLU A 367 -46.14 -135.60 -16.34
N LEU A 368 -45.09 -136.36 -15.99
CA LEU A 368 -44.94 -137.76 -16.41
C LEU A 368 -45.93 -138.72 -15.73
N THR A 369 -46.45 -138.37 -14.54
CA THR A 369 -47.54 -139.13 -13.89
C THR A 369 -48.91 -138.86 -14.50
N HIS A 370 -49.10 -137.82 -15.32
CA HIS A 370 -50.37 -137.48 -15.95
C HIS A 370 -50.57 -138.07 -17.38
N VAL A 371 -49.54 -138.65 -18.01
CA VAL A 371 -49.59 -139.22 -19.39
C VAL A 371 -49.69 -140.76 -19.41
N LYS A 372 -49.99 -141.39 -18.27
CA LYS A 372 -50.45 -142.78 -18.20
C LYS A 372 -51.78 -142.87 -17.46
N ASN A 373 -52.86 -142.55 -18.17
CA ASN A 373 -54.17 -143.22 -18.15
C ASN A 373 -54.96 -142.82 -19.40
#